data_AF-A0A1F3WXB3-F1
#
_entry.id   AF-A0A1F3WXB3-F1
#
_cell.length_a   1.000
_cell.length_b   1.000
_cell.length_c   1.000
_cell.angle_alpha   90.00
_cell.angle_beta   90.00
_cell.angle_gamma   90.00
#
_symmetry.space_group_name_H-M   'P 1'
#
loop_
_entity.id
_entity.type
_entity.pdbx_description
1 polymer ?
#
loop_
_entity_poly.entity_id
_entity_poly.type
_entity_poly.pdbx_seq_one_letter_code
_entity_poly.pdbx_strand_id
1 'polypeptide(L)'
;MKRNQSGFTLIEIAIVLVIIGLLLGGVLKGQELINSAKVKNLAADFKNIPVFIYGYQDKFRALPGDDAAAASHVAGTNATTPGTVNNGVIDGRWLPATPASDESSLFWQHVRLAGLAAGSTNPADSEYQPRNSLGGHLGIQAGSTASIQNLRGSYTICSENILGKFARQIDTNLDDGNTTTGSVMATASTGLVMQGAASSVAANSILPADDEALYTVCMGF
;
A
#
# COMPACT_ATOMS: atom_id res chain seq x y z
N MET A 1 48.58 46.54 21.61
CA MET A 1 47.85 46.67 20.34
C MET A 1 46.37 46.41 20.60
N LYS A 2 45.51 47.45 20.54
CA LYS A 2 44.06 47.28 20.63
C LYS A 2 43.54 46.84 19.25
N ARG A 3 42.99 45.64 19.16
CA ARG A 3 42.26 45.18 17.96
C ARG A 3 40.90 45.87 17.96
N ASN A 4 40.62 46.69 16.94
CA ASN A 4 39.26 47.19 16.70
C ASN A 4 38.42 46.01 16.20
N GLN A 5 37.42 45.59 16.97
CA GLN A 5 36.39 44.70 16.46
C GLN A 5 35.51 45.51 15.51
N SER A 6 35.63 45.24 14.22
CA SER A 6 34.68 45.69 13.21
C SER A 6 33.35 44.98 13.45
N GLY A 7 32.37 45.72 13.99
CA GLY A 7 31.00 45.23 14.15
C GLY A 7 30.36 44.97 12.78
N PHE A 8 29.46 43.98 12.72
CA PHE A 8 28.68 43.67 11.53
C PHE A 8 27.77 44.85 11.15
N THR A 9 27.68 45.16 9.87
CA THR A 9 26.78 46.19 9.38
C THR A 9 25.34 45.68 9.32
N LEU A 10 24.36 46.57 9.46
CA LEU A 10 22.94 46.22 9.41
C LEU A 10 22.56 45.60 8.06
N ILE A 11 23.20 46.04 6.97
CA ILE A 11 22.98 45.52 5.62
C ILE A 11 23.49 44.07 5.47
N GLU A 12 24.62 43.72 6.09
CA GLU A 12 25.17 42.35 6.03
C GLU A 12 24.24 41.36 6.73
N ILE A 13 23.69 41.71 7.89
CA ILE A 13 22.74 40.85 8.60
C ILE A 13 21.41 40.75 7.81
N ALA A 14 20.95 41.84 7.19
CA ALA A 14 19.71 41.83 6.41
C ALA A 14 19.75 40.85 5.23
N ILE A 15 20.84 40.83 4.46
CA ILE A 15 20.99 39.91 3.33
C ILE A 15 21.05 38.46 3.80
N VAL A 16 21.76 38.20 4.90
CA VAL A 16 21.86 36.84 5.47
C VAL A 16 20.48 36.32 5.89
N LEU A 17 19.67 37.14 6.55
CA LEU A 17 18.31 36.75 6.96
C LEU A 17 17.38 36.47 5.77
N VAL A 18 17.50 37.25 4.68
CA VAL A 18 16.73 36.99 3.46
C VAL A 18 17.12 35.67 2.82
N ILE A 19 18.43 35.39 2.69
CA ILE A 19 18.91 34.12 2.12
C ILE A 19 18.44 32.95 2.97
N ILE A 20 18.57 33.03 4.30
CA ILE A 20 18.08 31.98 5.21
C ILE A 20 16.56 31.80 5.07
N GLY A 21 15.80 32.90 5.01
CA GLY A 21 14.34 32.84 4.82
C GLY A 21 13.92 32.15 3.53
N LEU A 22 14.61 32.45 2.42
CA LEU A 22 14.36 31.81 1.12
C LEU A 22 14.75 30.33 1.13
N LEU A 23 15.89 29.98 1.74
CA LEU A 23 16.32 28.59 1.87
C LEU A 23 15.36 27.77 2.73
N LEU A 24 14.93 28.29 3.89
CA LEU A 24 13.96 27.63 4.75
C LEU A 24 12.61 27.45 4.06
N GLY A 25 12.11 28.47 3.36
CA GLY A 25 10.89 28.37 2.56
C GLY A 25 10.98 27.32 1.45
N GLY A 26 12.13 27.26 0.76
CA GLY A 26 12.41 26.25 -0.26
C GLY A 26 12.43 24.82 0.29
N VAL A 27 13.07 24.59 1.44
CA VAL A 27 13.14 23.26 2.08
C VAL A 27 11.77 22.78 2.52
N LEU A 28 10.96 23.63 3.15
CA LEU A 28 9.60 23.29 3.58
C LEU A 28 8.74 22.85 2.38
N LYS A 29 8.82 23.59 1.27
CA LYS A 29 8.09 23.20 0.04
C LYS A 29 8.64 21.92 -0.56
N GLY A 30 9.96 21.71 -0.53
CA GLY A 30 10.61 20.49 -1.00
C GLY A 30 10.14 19.24 -0.25
N GLN A 31 10.01 19.33 1.08
CA GLN A 31 9.51 18.22 1.90
C GLN A 31 8.06 17.84 1.55
N GLU A 32 7.20 18.83 1.34
CA GLU A 32 5.81 18.59 0.94
C GLU A 32 5.68 17.97 -0.45
N LEU A 33 6.57 18.31 -1.39
CA LEU A 33 6.61 17.67 -2.70
C LEU A 33 7.03 16.19 -2.59
N ILE A 34 7.99 15.86 -1.73
CA ILE A 34 8.39 14.47 -1.46
C ILE A 34 7.23 13.68 -0.83
N ASN A 35 6.55 14.28 0.15
CA ASN A 35 5.37 13.68 0.78
C ASN A 35 4.26 13.39 -0.24
N SER A 36 3.98 14.35 -1.12
CA SER A 36 3.00 14.20 -2.21
C SER A 36 3.39 13.10 -3.20
N ALA A 37 4.68 12.96 -3.51
CA ALA A 37 5.18 11.90 -4.40
C ALA A 37 5.01 10.51 -3.77
N LYS A 38 5.28 10.36 -2.46
CA LYS A 38 5.04 9.11 -1.72
C LYS A 38 3.57 8.71 -1.76
N VAL A 39 2.67 9.66 -1.51
CA VAL A 39 1.21 9.42 -1.59
C VAL A 39 0.78 9.00 -2.99
N LYS A 40 1.32 9.64 -4.04
CA LYS A 40 1.03 9.24 -5.43
C LYS A 40 1.50 7.82 -5.75
N ASN A 41 2.67 7.41 -5.26
CA ASN A 41 3.15 6.04 -5.45
C ASN A 41 2.25 5.04 -4.72
N LEU A 42 1.87 5.32 -3.48
CA LEU A 42 0.94 4.46 -2.73
C LEU A 42 -0.43 4.37 -3.43
N ALA A 43 -0.97 5.49 -3.90
CA ALA A 43 -2.22 5.50 -4.66
C ALA A 43 -2.11 4.75 -5.99
N ALA A 44 -0.94 4.76 -6.63
CA ALA A 44 -0.69 3.99 -7.85
C ALA A 44 -0.67 2.48 -7.56
N ASP A 45 -0.12 2.05 -6.43
CA ASP A 45 -0.14 0.63 -6.01
C ASP A 45 -1.58 0.08 -5.95
N PHE A 46 -2.50 0.84 -5.36
CA PHE A 46 -3.94 0.48 -5.32
C PHE A 46 -4.58 0.43 -6.72
N LYS A 47 -4.17 1.30 -7.66
CA LYS A 47 -4.71 1.32 -9.03
C LYS A 47 -4.12 0.24 -9.93
N ASN A 48 -2.90 -0.21 -9.66
CA ASN A 48 -2.21 -1.19 -10.51
C ASN A 48 -2.70 -2.62 -10.27
N ILE A 49 -3.09 -2.96 -9.04
CA ILE A 49 -3.53 -4.33 -8.72
C ILE A 49 -4.80 -4.76 -9.50
N PRO A 50 -5.86 -3.94 -9.62
CA PRO A 50 -6.99 -4.27 -10.49
C PRO A 50 -6.56 -4.50 -11.94
N VAL A 51 -5.58 -3.72 -12.43
CA VAL A 51 -5.04 -3.88 -13.80
C VAL A 51 -4.37 -5.24 -13.97
N PHE A 52 -3.70 -5.77 -12.94
CA PHE A 52 -3.11 -7.12 -13.00
C PHE A 52 -4.19 -8.21 -13.06
N ILE A 53 -5.28 -8.06 -12.31
CA ILE A 53 -6.41 -9.01 -12.36
C ILE A 53 -7.00 -9.05 -13.76
N TYR A 54 -7.39 -7.89 -14.29
CA TYR A 54 -8.02 -7.82 -15.61
C TYR A 54 -7.06 -8.22 -16.74
N GLY A 55 -5.78 -7.86 -16.64
CA GLY A 55 -4.76 -8.26 -17.61
C GLY A 55 -4.52 -9.78 -17.62
N TYR A 56 -4.54 -10.43 -16.46
CA TYR A 56 -4.42 -11.89 -16.38
C TYR A 56 -5.68 -12.58 -16.92
N GLN A 57 -6.87 -12.07 -16.57
CA GLN A 57 -8.14 -12.57 -17.09
C GLN A 57 -8.26 -12.45 -18.60
N ASP A 58 -7.83 -11.33 -19.20
CA ASP A 58 -7.87 -11.15 -20.65
C ASP A 58 -6.97 -12.17 -21.37
N LYS A 59 -5.79 -12.44 -20.80
CA LYS A 59 -4.79 -13.35 -21.39
C LYS A 59 -5.13 -14.83 -21.23
N PHE A 60 -5.65 -15.23 -20.07
CA PHE A 60 -5.80 -16.64 -19.69
C PHE A 60 -7.23 -17.07 -19.40
N ARG A 61 -8.19 -16.14 -19.37
CA ARG A 61 -9.60 -16.37 -18.98
C ARG A 61 -9.76 -17.04 -17.62
N ALA A 62 -8.77 -16.85 -16.75
CA ALA A 62 -8.73 -17.35 -15.39
C ALA A 62 -8.37 -16.20 -14.44
N LEU A 63 -8.58 -16.38 -13.14
CA LEU A 63 -8.17 -15.42 -12.13
C LEU A 63 -6.78 -15.79 -11.61
N PRO A 64 -5.85 -14.83 -11.45
CA PRO A 64 -4.57 -15.10 -10.82
C PRO A 64 -4.77 -15.52 -9.35
N GLY A 65 -4.01 -16.51 -8.89
CA GLY A 65 -4.19 -17.17 -7.59
C GLY A 65 -5.19 -18.33 -7.65
N ASP A 66 -6.32 -18.13 -8.32
CA ASP A 66 -7.46 -19.07 -8.48
C ASP A 66 -7.40 -19.88 -9.79
N ASP A 67 -6.29 -19.82 -10.54
CA ASP A 67 -6.14 -20.49 -11.83
C ASP A 67 -5.80 -21.98 -11.68
N ALA A 68 -6.76 -22.86 -11.99
CA ALA A 68 -6.56 -24.32 -11.97
C ALA A 68 -5.57 -24.82 -13.04
N ALA A 69 -5.29 -24.02 -14.07
CA ALA A 69 -4.34 -24.32 -15.13
C ALA A 69 -3.06 -23.48 -15.04
N ALA A 70 -2.75 -22.87 -13.89
CA ALA A 70 -1.58 -22.00 -13.71
C ALA A 70 -0.26 -22.65 -14.14
N ALA A 71 -0.09 -23.95 -13.89
CA ALA A 71 1.07 -24.72 -14.33
C ALA A 71 1.25 -24.73 -15.88
N SER A 72 0.15 -24.73 -16.63
CA SER A 72 0.16 -24.67 -18.09
C SER A 72 0.22 -23.24 -18.62
N HIS A 73 -0.44 -22.29 -17.97
CA HIS A 73 -0.54 -20.90 -18.45
C HIS A 73 0.74 -20.10 -18.21
N VAL A 74 1.32 -20.26 -17.02
CA VAL A 74 2.44 -19.42 -16.57
C VAL A 74 3.57 -20.21 -15.90
N ALA A 75 3.51 -21.55 -15.91
CA ALA A 75 4.40 -22.41 -15.12
C ALA A 75 4.38 -22.08 -13.61
N GLY A 76 3.21 -21.62 -13.12
CA GLY A 76 2.98 -21.28 -11.72
C GLY A 76 2.49 -22.47 -10.89
N THR A 77 2.48 -22.28 -9.59
CA THR A 77 1.96 -23.24 -8.62
C THR A 77 0.48 -22.99 -8.39
N ASN A 78 -0.33 -24.05 -8.37
CA ASN A 78 -1.73 -23.94 -7.98
C ASN A 78 -1.87 -23.88 -6.46
N ALA A 79 -2.84 -23.11 -5.97
CA ALA A 79 -3.16 -23.08 -4.56
C ALA A 79 -3.66 -24.43 -4.06
N THR A 80 -3.40 -24.69 -2.79
CA THR A 80 -3.84 -25.93 -2.12
C THR A 80 -4.74 -25.65 -0.94
N THR A 81 -4.52 -24.53 -0.24
CA THR A 81 -5.32 -24.06 0.91
C THR A 81 -5.01 -22.59 1.23
N PRO A 82 -5.95 -21.82 1.78
CA PRO A 82 -7.37 -22.09 1.93
C PRO A 82 -8.09 -21.91 0.58
N GLY A 83 -9.31 -22.43 0.48
CA GLY A 83 -10.14 -22.21 -0.71
C GLY A 83 -10.25 -23.39 -1.64
N THR A 84 -10.87 -23.15 -2.79
CA THR A 84 -11.03 -24.14 -3.87
C THR A 84 -10.69 -23.46 -5.18
N VAL A 85 -9.62 -23.93 -5.82
CA VAL A 85 -9.17 -23.37 -7.10
C VAL A 85 -10.26 -23.45 -8.16
N ASN A 86 -10.32 -22.40 -8.98
CA ASN A 86 -11.29 -22.13 -10.03
C ASN A 86 -12.72 -21.93 -9.51
N ASN A 87 -12.86 -21.24 -8.36
CA ASN A 87 -14.16 -20.88 -7.77
C ASN A 87 -14.56 -19.41 -8.02
N GLY A 88 -13.70 -18.60 -8.64
CA GLY A 88 -13.97 -17.19 -8.92
C GLY A 88 -13.60 -16.24 -7.77
N VAL A 89 -12.93 -16.72 -6.73
CA VAL A 89 -12.53 -15.98 -5.53
C VAL A 89 -11.03 -16.18 -5.33
N ILE A 90 -10.33 -15.14 -4.88
CA ILE A 90 -8.93 -15.22 -4.43
C ILE A 90 -8.95 -15.46 -2.91
N ASP A 91 -9.05 -16.72 -2.52
CA ASP A 91 -9.08 -17.14 -1.13
C ASP A 91 -7.73 -16.91 -0.41
N GLY A 92 -7.83 -16.76 0.90
CA GLY A 92 -6.68 -16.47 1.75
C GLY A 92 -6.58 -15.00 2.12
N ARG A 93 -5.73 -14.75 3.11
CA ARG A 93 -5.59 -13.42 3.70
C ARG A 93 -4.67 -12.58 2.82
N TRP A 94 -4.87 -11.27 2.80
CA TRP A 94 -4.00 -10.38 2.03
C TRP A 94 -2.52 -10.43 2.48
N LEU A 95 -2.26 -10.81 3.75
CA LEU A 95 -0.97 -11.27 4.26
C LEU A 95 -1.09 -12.65 4.87
N PRO A 96 -0.81 -13.72 4.10
CA PRO A 96 -0.91 -15.07 4.60
C PRO A 96 0.35 -15.47 5.38
N ALA A 97 0.14 -16.26 6.45
CA ALA A 97 1.22 -16.86 7.21
C ALA A 97 1.94 -17.99 6.43
N THR A 98 1.26 -18.55 5.42
CA THR A 98 1.74 -19.64 4.56
C THR A 98 1.68 -19.24 3.08
N PRO A 99 2.67 -18.47 2.59
CA PRO A 99 2.62 -17.89 1.24
C PRO A 99 2.60 -18.91 0.09
N ALA A 100 2.99 -20.15 0.32
CA ALA A 100 3.09 -21.16 -0.74
C ALA A 100 1.76 -21.88 -1.05
N SER A 101 0.73 -21.73 -0.21
CA SER A 101 -0.54 -22.45 -0.33
C SER A 101 -1.72 -21.57 -0.70
N ASP A 102 -1.71 -20.31 -0.26
CA ASP A 102 -2.86 -19.40 -0.33
C ASP A 102 -2.98 -18.74 -1.71
N GLU A 103 -4.20 -18.63 -2.23
CA GLU A 103 -4.48 -18.00 -3.54
C GLU A 103 -4.08 -16.53 -3.54
N SER A 104 -4.32 -15.81 -2.44
CA SER A 104 -3.89 -14.41 -2.23
C SER A 104 -2.38 -14.19 -2.38
N SER A 105 -1.58 -15.20 -2.02
CA SER A 105 -0.13 -15.15 -2.18
C SER A 105 0.28 -15.57 -3.58
N LEU A 106 -0.28 -16.67 -4.09
CA LEU A 106 0.02 -17.19 -5.43
C LEU A 106 -0.48 -16.26 -6.54
N PHE A 107 -1.45 -15.40 -6.25
CA PHE A 107 -1.80 -14.23 -7.06
C PHE A 107 -0.55 -13.51 -7.56
N TRP A 108 0.37 -13.18 -6.65
CA TRP A 108 1.60 -12.45 -6.99
C TRP A 108 2.54 -13.25 -7.88
N GLN A 109 2.67 -14.56 -7.64
CA GLN A 109 3.46 -15.44 -8.50
C GLN A 109 2.87 -15.48 -9.91
N HIS A 110 1.56 -15.68 -10.03
CA HIS A 110 0.88 -15.81 -11.32
C HIS A 110 1.00 -14.52 -12.14
N VAL A 111 0.75 -13.35 -11.54
CA VAL A 111 0.87 -12.06 -12.26
C VAL A 111 2.31 -11.73 -12.63
N ARG A 112 3.31 -12.14 -11.82
CA ARG A 112 4.73 -11.95 -12.13
C ARG A 112 5.20 -12.88 -13.26
N LEU A 113 4.83 -14.15 -13.21
CA LEU A 113 5.13 -15.12 -14.28
C LEU A 113 4.39 -14.77 -15.58
N ALA A 114 3.21 -14.14 -15.49
CA ALA A 114 2.49 -13.62 -16.65
C ALA A 114 3.17 -12.39 -17.30
N GLY A 115 4.15 -11.76 -16.62
CA GLY A 115 4.84 -10.54 -17.05
C GLY A 115 4.06 -9.26 -16.76
N LEU A 116 3.04 -9.29 -15.91
CA LEU A 116 2.20 -8.13 -15.57
C LEU A 116 2.78 -7.32 -14.42
N ALA A 117 3.48 -7.98 -13.50
CA ALA A 117 4.15 -7.34 -12.37
C ALA A 117 5.62 -7.79 -12.27
N ALA A 118 6.44 -6.98 -11.60
CA ALA A 118 7.82 -7.33 -11.27
C ALA A 118 7.92 -7.96 -9.88
N GLY A 119 9.01 -8.69 -9.62
CA GLY A 119 9.35 -9.26 -8.32
C GLY A 119 9.71 -10.75 -8.40
N SER A 120 9.98 -11.36 -7.24
CA SER A 120 10.30 -12.79 -7.17
C SER A 120 9.09 -13.66 -7.55
N THR A 121 9.34 -14.74 -8.28
CA THR A 121 8.35 -15.77 -8.62
C THR A 121 8.40 -16.97 -7.68
N ASN A 122 9.30 -16.97 -6.68
CA ASN A 122 9.45 -18.04 -5.72
C ASN A 122 8.78 -17.67 -4.38
N PRO A 123 7.67 -18.31 -3.97
CA PRO A 123 6.97 -18.03 -2.73
C PRO A 123 7.79 -18.27 -1.46
N ALA A 124 8.92 -19.00 -1.56
CA ALA A 124 9.83 -19.24 -0.45
C ALA A 124 10.83 -18.08 -0.21
N ASP A 125 10.91 -17.10 -1.10
CA ASP A 125 11.82 -15.97 -0.94
C ASP A 125 11.32 -14.99 0.14
N SER A 126 12.22 -14.46 0.96
CA SER A 126 11.87 -13.53 2.04
C SER A 126 11.25 -12.20 1.56
N GLU A 127 11.59 -11.79 0.33
CA GLU A 127 11.06 -10.57 -0.32
C GLU A 127 9.97 -10.91 -1.35
N TYR A 128 9.36 -12.09 -1.26
CA TYR A 128 8.29 -12.49 -2.17
C TYR A 128 7.06 -11.59 -2.01
N GLN A 129 6.66 -11.29 -0.78
CA GLN A 129 5.51 -10.42 -0.53
C GLN A 129 5.84 -8.99 -0.98
N PRO A 130 5.01 -8.37 -1.84
CA PRO A 130 5.25 -7.01 -2.27
C PRO A 130 5.26 -6.05 -1.08
N ARG A 131 6.15 -5.06 -1.18
CA ARG A 131 6.23 -3.95 -0.24
C ARG A 131 5.89 -2.65 -0.96
N ASN A 132 5.19 -1.78 -0.27
CA ASN A 132 4.91 -0.43 -0.72
C ASN A 132 6.17 0.46 -0.62
N SER A 133 6.09 1.70 -1.13
CA SER A 133 7.20 2.65 -1.08
C SER A 133 7.68 3.07 0.33
N LEU A 134 6.92 2.71 1.38
CA LEU A 134 7.25 2.94 2.79
C LEU A 134 7.77 1.68 3.48
N GLY A 135 7.98 0.58 2.74
CA GLY A 135 8.48 -0.70 3.25
C GLY A 135 7.44 -1.55 3.99
N GLY A 136 6.18 -1.10 4.05
CA GLY A 136 5.06 -1.89 4.55
C GLY A 136 4.58 -2.91 3.51
N HIS A 137 3.96 -3.99 3.97
CA HIS A 137 3.46 -5.01 3.05
C HIS A 137 2.23 -4.55 2.28
N LEU A 138 2.08 -5.07 1.06
CA LEU A 138 0.95 -4.84 0.16
C LEU A 138 0.41 -6.19 -0.29
N GLY A 139 -0.91 -6.36 -0.24
CA GLY A 139 -1.53 -7.60 -0.63
C GLY A 139 -2.98 -7.43 -1.07
N ILE A 140 -3.53 -8.51 -1.59
CA ILE A 140 -4.90 -8.60 -2.05
C ILE A 140 -5.58 -9.81 -1.39
N GLN A 141 -6.86 -9.68 -1.14
CA GLN A 141 -7.74 -10.80 -0.80
C GLN A 141 -9.06 -10.62 -1.53
N ALA A 142 -9.74 -11.71 -1.82
CA ALA A 142 -11.14 -11.71 -2.18
C ALA A 142 -11.88 -12.65 -1.23
N GLY A 143 -13.14 -12.36 -0.92
CA GLY A 143 -13.96 -13.27 -0.12
C GLY A 143 -14.80 -12.59 0.96
N SER A 144 -15.58 -13.41 1.66
CA SER A 144 -16.61 -13.00 2.62
C SER A 144 -16.08 -12.39 3.92
N THR A 145 -14.78 -12.46 4.18
CA THR A 145 -14.16 -11.87 5.38
C THR A 145 -13.52 -10.54 5.02
N ALA A 146 -14.29 -9.46 5.14
CA ALA A 146 -13.78 -8.11 4.97
C ALA A 146 -12.60 -7.84 5.91
N SER A 147 -11.54 -7.20 5.43
CA SER A 147 -10.40 -6.81 6.25
C SER A 147 -10.79 -5.70 7.24
N ILE A 148 -11.63 -4.77 6.78
CA ILE A 148 -12.22 -3.68 7.57
C ILE A 148 -13.75 -3.81 7.54
N GLN A 149 -14.40 -3.55 8.67
CA GLN A 149 -15.85 -3.56 8.80
C GLN A 149 -16.50 -2.59 7.82
N ASN A 150 -17.54 -3.03 7.12
CA ASN A 150 -18.29 -2.26 6.12
C ASN A 150 -17.52 -1.88 4.85
N LEU A 151 -16.27 -2.33 4.67
CA LEU A 151 -15.57 -2.17 3.40
C LEU A 151 -16.29 -2.95 2.31
N ARG A 152 -16.65 -2.25 1.22
CA ARG A 152 -17.41 -2.80 0.10
C ARG A 152 -16.46 -3.12 -1.05
N GLY A 153 -16.71 -4.23 -1.74
CA GLY A 153 -15.90 -4.69 -2.87
C GLY A 153 -15.88 -6.21 -2.90
N SER A 154 -15.72 -6.78 -4.09
CA SER A 154 -15.46 -8.22 -4.22
C SER A 154 -13.99 -8.53 -3.96
N TYR A 155 -13.13 -7.57 -4.26
CA TYR A 155 -11.70 -7.62 -3.99
C TYR A 155 -11.34 -6.54 -2.99
N THR A 156 -10.38 -6.84 -2.12
CA THR A 156 -9.84 -5.89 -1.17
C THR A 156 -8.32 -5.90 -1.25
N ILE A 157 -7.74 -4.73 -1.50
CA ILE A 157 -6.31 -4.49 -1.45
C ILE A 157 -6.00 -3.82 -0.12
N CYS A 158 -4.99 -4.26 0.59
CA CYS A 158 -4.54 -3.63 1.83
C CYS A 158 -3.05 -3.33 1.78
N SER A 159 -2.67 -2.21 2.37
CA SER A 159 -1.28 -1.76 2.49
C SER A 159 -0.98 -1.25 3.89
N GLU A 160 0.06 -1.81 4.50
CA GLU A 160 0.49 -1.53 5.87
C GLU A 160 1.52 -0.39 5.96
N ASN A 161 1.80 0.06 7.18
CA ASN A 161 2.86 1.01 7.51
C ASN A 161 2.71 2.38 6.83
N ILE A 162 1.47 2.90 6.75
CA ILE A 162 1.17 4.20 6.15
C ILE A 162 0.92 5.22 7.27
N LEU A 163 1.61 6.37 7.23
CA LEU A 163 1.40 7.46 8.18
C LEU A 163 -0.02 8.04 8.06
N GLY A 164 -0.64 8.46 9.17
CA GLY A 164 -2.00 8.99 9.20
C GLY A 164 -2.23 10.14 8.21
N LYS A 165 -1.25 11.05 8.08
CA LYS A 165 -1.31 12.12 7.07
C LYS A 165 -1.37 11.61 5.64
N PHE A 166 -0.66 10.52 5.34
CA PHE A 166 -0.66 9.91 4.01
C PHE A 166 -1.94 9.11 3.78
N ALA A 167 -2.44 8.40 4.78
CA ALA A 167 -3.71 7.68 4.70
C ALA A 167 -4.87 8.62 4.32
N ARG A 168 -5.00 9.78 4.99
CA ARG A 168 -6.02 10.78 4.63
C ARG A 168 -5.84 11.35 3.22
N GLN A 169 -4.60 11.58 2.80
CA GLN A 169 -4.33 12.07 1.44
C GLN A 169 -4.63 10.99 0.39
N ILE A 170 -4.34 9.72 0.66
CA ILE A 170 -4.69 8.61 -0.24
C ILE A 170 -6.21 8.54 -0.39
N ASP A 171 -6.92 8.55 0.73
CA ASP A 171 -8.38 8.55 0.79
C ASP A 171 -8.99 9.70 -0.01
N THR A 172 -8.55 10.94 0.23
CA THR A 172 -9.01 12.12 -0.54
C THR A 172 -8.71 12.01 -2.04
N ASN A 173 -7.65 11.30 -2.44
CA ASN A 173 -7.28 11.13 -3.85
C ASN A 173 -8.03 9.98 -4.55
N LEU A 174 -8.55 9.01 -3.80
CA LEU A 174 -9.13 7.77 -4.32
C LEU A 174 -10.62 7.62 -4.05
N ASP A 175 -11.15 8.31 -3.03
CA ASP A 175 -12.51 8.10 -2.50
C ASP A 175 -13.15 9.43 -2.05
N ASP A 176 -13.58 9.56 -0.79
CA ASP A 176 -14.44 10.66 -0.32
C ASP A 176 -13.79 11.58 0.74
N GLY A 177 -12.57 11.29 1.19
CA GLY A 177 -11.85 12.03 2.24
C GLY A 177 -12.17 11.56 3.66
N ASN A 178 -13.02 10.55 3.85
CA ASN A 178 -13.37 9.97 5.13
C ASN A 178 -12.85 8.53 5.29
N THR A 179 -11.79 8.39 6.08
CA THR A 179 -11.08 7.12 6.33
C THR A 179 -11.89 6.02 7.04
N THR A 180 -13.17 6.26 7.34
CA THR A 180 -14.08 5.29 7.97
C THR A 180 -15.18 4.76 7.05
N THR A 181 -15.40 5.38 5.89
CA THR A 181 -16.49 5.04 4.98
C THR A 181 -15.98 4.91 3.56
N GLY A 182 -16.85 4.45 2.64
CA GLY A 182 -16.53 4.44 1.21
C GLY A 182 -15.80 3.18 0.73
N SER A 183 -15.03 3.35 -0.33
CA SER A 183 -14.23 2.33 -0.99
C SER A 183 -12.79 2.28 -0.47
N VAL A 184 -12.30 3.33 0.19
CA VAL A 184 -11.00 3.37 0.85
C VAL A 184 -11.20 3.60 2.34
N MET A 185 -10.70 2.70 3.17
CA MET A 185 -10.79 2.83 4.63
C MET A 185 -9.44 2.58 5.27
N ALA A 186 -9.21 3.18 6.42
CA ALA A 186 -8.01 2.96 7.20
C ALA A 186 -8.33 2.36 8.57
N THR A 187 -7.43 1.53 9.08
CA THR A 187 -7.49 0.99 10.43
C THR A 187 -6.11 1.10 11.08
N ALA A 188 -6.05 1.20 12.41
CA ALA A 188 -4.78 1.32 13.12
C ALA A 188 -3.86 0.14 12.77
N SER A 189 -2.58 0.43 12.49
CA SER A 189 -1.58 -0.59 12.18
C SER A 189 -1.22 -1.38 13.44
N THR A 190 -2.12 -2.24 13.88
CA THR A 190 -1.86 -3.24 14.92
C THR A 190 -1.15 -4.40 14.24
N GLY A 191 0.18 -4.37 14.23
CA GLY A 191 1.01 -5.35 13.53
C GLY A 191 0.51 -6.78 13.71
N LEU A 192 0.57 -7.58 12.65
CA LEU A 192 0.14 -8.98 12.59
C LEU A 192 -1.34 -9.28 12.98
N VAL A 193 -2.13 -8.33 13.48
CA VAL A 193 -3.56 -8.58 13.78
C VAL A 193 -4.34 -8.79 12.49
N MET A 194 -3.90 -8.22 11.38
CA MET A 194 -4.42 -8.56 10.04
C MET A 194 -3.81 -9.86 9.46
N GLN A 195 -2.81 -10.45 10.10
CA GLN A 195 -2.30 -11.81 9.79
C GLN A 195 -3.05 -12.94 10.55
N GLY A 196 -3.81 -12.62 11.61
CA GLY A 196 -4.49 -13.63 12.44
C GLY A 196 -5.95 -13.41 12.80
N ALA A 197 -6.53 -12.22 12.63
CA ALA A 197 -7.94 -11.99 12.99
C ALA A 197 -8.89 -12.71 12.01
N ALA A 198 -9.73 -13.60 12.53
CA ALA A 198 -10.82 -14.25 11.81
C ALA A 198 -12.02 -13.30 11.55
N SER A 199 -11.87 -12.02 11.89
CA SER A 199 -12.94 -11.01 11.91
C SER A 199 -12.42 -9.68 11.40
N SER A 200 -13.29 -8.96 10.69
CA SER A 200 -13.06 -7.59 10.22
C SER A 200 -12.76 -6.64 11.39
N VAL A 201 -11.77 -5.77 11.22
CA VAL A 201 -11.45 -4.72 12.22
C VAL A 201 -12.25 -3.44 11.95
N ALA A 202 -12.51 -2.66 12.99
CA ALA A 202 -13.18 -1.37 12.82
C ALA A 202 -12.27 -0.39 12.07
N ALA A 203 -12.88 0.46 11.25
CA ALA A 203 -12.18 1.57 10.63
C ALA A 203 -11.85 2.66 11.67
N ASN A 204 -10.80 3.42 11.41
CA ASN A 204 -10.34 4.51 12.27
C ASN A 204 -10.58 5.85 11.57
N SER A 205 -11.23 6.78 12.28
CA SER A 205 -11.22 8.19 11.88
C SER A 205 -9.85 8.73 12.20
N ILE A 206 -9.10 9.12 11.16
CA ILE A 206 -7.76 9.67 11.31
C ILE A 206 -7.91 11.19 11.39
N LEU A 207 -7.44 11.80 12.49
CA LEU A 207 -7.45 13.25 12.67
C LEU A 207 -6.04 13.83 12.44
N PRO A 208 -5.90 15.15 12.23
CA PRO A 208 -4.58 15.79 12.12
C PRO A 208 -3.65 15.56 13.31
N ALA A 209 -4.21 15.23 14.49
CA ALA A 209 -3.44 14.85 15.67
C ALA A 209 -2.73 13.49 15.51
N ASP A 210 -3.16 12.66 14.56
CA ASP A 210 -2.69 11.29 14.34
C ASP A 210 -1.71 11.19 13.14
N ASP A 211 -1.16 12.31 12.66
CA ASP A 211 -0.34 12.39 11.44
C ASP A 211 0.90 11.49 11.45
N GLU A 212 1.44 11.26 12.64
CA GLU A 212 2.63 10.45 12.87
C GLU A 212 2.31 8.98 13.22
N ALA A 213 1.04 8.65 13.48
CA ALA A 213 0.62 7.28 13.74
C ALA A 213 0.57 6.44 12.46
N LEU A 214 0.79 5.14 12.60
CA LEU A 214 0.81 4.19 11.48
C LEU A 214 -0.53 3.48 11.34
N TYR A 215 -0.96 3.33 10.09
CA TYR A 215 -2.24 2.75 9.71
C TYR A 215 -2.05 1.74 8.58
N THR A 216 -3.01 0.82 8.49
CA THR A 216 -3.25 -0.02 7.32
C THR A 216 -4.38 0.59 6.53
N VAL A 217 -4.15 0.88 5.25
CA VAL A 217 -5.16 1.40 4.33
C VAL A 217 -5.61 0.26 3.44
N CYS A 218 -6.92 0.04 3.37
CA CYS A 218 -7.52 -0.94 2.48
C CYS A 218 -8.48 -0.27 1.50
N MET A 219 -8.42 -0.72 0.25
CA MET A 219 -9.34 -0.31 -0.82
C MET A 219 -10.14 -1.53 -1.29
N GLY A 220 -11.46 -1.40 -1.29
CA GLY A 220 -12.37 -2.38 -1.86
C GLY A 220 -12.88 -1.94 -3.23
N PHE A 221 -12.98 -2.89 -4.17
CA PHE A 221 -13.50 -2.66 -5.52
C PHE A 221 -14.22 -3.90 -6.09
#